data_AF-A0A3B6C5Q5-F1
#
_entry.id   AF-A0A3B6C5Q5-F1
#
_cell.length_a   1.000
_cell.length_b   1.000
_cell.length_c   1.000
_cell.angle_alpha   90.00
_cell.angle_beta   90.00
_cell.angle_gamma   90.00
#
_symmetry.space_group_name_H-M   'P 1'
#
loop_
_entity.id
_entity.type
_entity.pdbx_description
1 polymer ?
#
loop_
_entity_poly.entity_id
_entity_poly.type
_entity_poly.pdbx_seq_one_letter_code
_entity_poly.pdbx_strand_id
1 'polypeptide(L)'
;MARGGSAVAVLSFLLGLPLLSVLVAGEDPYRFFTWNVSYGDIYPLGVKQQGILINGQFPGPQVEAVTNDNLVVNVFNKLNEPFLLSWSGVQQRRNSFEDGVAGTTCPIPPGANFTYILQAKDQIGTYFYFPSLAFHKAAGGFGGIRVLSRPRIPVPFPPPAADYTVLIGDWYKTNHTDLRYMLDSGKALGFPDGLLINGRGWNGYTFTVQPGMTYRFRITNVGLATSLNIRFQGHAMKLVEVEGSHTMQTAYSSLDVHLGQSYSVLLTADQPGFDYSIVVSTRFTTKIITTTAVLHYTNSAGKAPGPLPGGPTTQIDWSLNQARSIRWNLTASGPRPNPQGSYHYGQVPTTKTIRLANSAATINGKQRYAVNSVSHVNADTPLKIADYYKIPGVFTVGTISDSPTYGGAYLRTSVMGADYRGYVEIVFENSENEVQSWHIDGYAFWVVGYECVRATLHCFLSLALFTFGDLNLSGSNFFDAE
;
A
#
# COMPACT_ATOMS: atom_id res chain seq x y z
N MET A 1 16.47 -65.24 62.14
CA MET A 1 17.63 -65.61 61.32
C MET A 1 17.17 -65.68 59.86
N ALA A 2 17.31 -64.59 59.10
CA ALA A 2 17.28 -64.56 57.63
C ALA A 2 17.65 -63.13 57.16
N ARG A 3 18.75 -63.06 56.39
CA ARG A 3 19.02 -62.30 55.14
C ARG A 3 18.48 -60.87 55.00
N GLY A 4 19.22 -59.84 54.56
CA GLY A 4 20.59 -59.71 54.05
C GLY A 4 20.72 -58.42 53.19
N GLY A 5 21.93 -57.82 53.20
CA GLY A 5 22.57 -56.82 52.28
C GLY A 5 21.75 -55.71 51.58
N SER A 6 22.27 -54.52 51.24
CA SER A 6 23.63 -53.97 51.15
C SER A 6 23.52 -52.45 50.87
N ALA A 7 24.68 -51.77 50.80
CA ALA A 7 24.94 -50.44 50.20
C ALA A 7 24.83 -49.18 51.07
N VAL A 8 25.98 -48.68 51.53
CA VAL A 8 26.21 -47.24 51.75
C VAL A 8 27.61 -46.89 51.28
N ALA A 9 27.70 -46.24 50.12
CA ALA A 9 28.77 -45.30 49.81
C ALA A 9 28.27 -44.38 48.69
N VAL A 10 28.48 -43.07 48.85
CA VAL A 10 29.18 -42.20 47.89
C VAL A 10 28.67 -40.75 47.99
N LEU A 11 29.60 -39.93 48.48
CA LEU A 11 29.95 -38.57 48.10
C LEU A 11 28.88 -37.48 47.96
N SER A 12 29.04 -36.51 48.86
CA SER A 12 28.90 -35.08 48.65
C SER A 12 29.36 -34.61 47.25
N PHE A 13 28.40 -34.18 46.42
CA PHE A 13 28.62 -33.30 45.27
C PHE A 13 27.41 -32.36 45.19
N LEU A 14 27.50 -31.23 45.90
CA LEU A 14 26.40 -30.26 46.05
C LEU A 14 26.78 -28.85 45.57
N LEU A 15 27.69 -28.74 44.59
CA LEU A 15 28.07 -27.47 43.97
C LEU A 15 28.26 -27.65 42.46
N GLY A 16 27.38 -27.02 41.68
CA GLY A 16 27.54 -26.88 40.23
C GLY A 16 26.48 -27.55 39.38
N LEU A 17 25.20 -27.27 39.60
CA LEU A 17 24.25 -27.28 38.48
C LEU A 17 24.68 -26.14 37.54
N PRO A 18 25.13 -26.38 36.30
CA PRO A 18 25.11 -25.30 35.34
C PRO A 18 23.62 -25.01 35.14
N LEU A 19 23.18 -23.84 35.58
CA LEU A 19 22.06 -23.19 34.92
C LEU A 19 22.45 -23.13 33.44
N LEU A 20 22.02 -24.14 32.66
CA LEU A 20 21.71 -23.98 31.27
C LEU A 20 20.59 -22.94 31.22
N SER A 21 21.01 -21.68 31.34
CA SER A 21 20.27 -20.56 30.81
C SER A 21 20.19 -20.86 29.33
N VAL A 22 19.10 -21.52 28.94
CA VAL A 22 18.59 -21.40 27.59
C VAL A 22 18.36 -19.90 27.46
N LEU A 23 19.33 -19.22 26.85
CA LEU A 23 19.11 -17.92 26.23
C LEU A 23 18.03 -18.20 25.20
N VAL A 24 16.76 -18.14 25.64
CA VAL A 24 15.65 -17.97 24.74
C VAL A 24 15.97 -16.64 24.09
N ALA A 25 16.43 -16.69 22.85
CA ALA A 25 16.52 -15.51 22.01
C ALA A 25 15.09 -14.95 21.95
N GLY A 26 14.81 -13.95 22.77
CA GLY A 26 13.53 -13.23 22.83
C GLY A 26 13.37 -12.32 21.62
N GLU A 27 13.80 -12.80 20.47
CA GLU A 27 13.73 -12.09 19.20
C GLU A 27 12.41 -12.41 18.52
N ASP A 28 11.87 -11.44 17.80
CA ASP A 28 10.61 -11.63 17.10
C ASP A 28 10.76 -12.64 15.93
N PRO A 29 9.68 -13.38 15.58
CA PRO A 29 9.76 -14.46 14.60
C PRO A 29 10.22 -13.99 13.22
N TYR A 30 11.00 -14.83 12.54
CA TYR A 30 11.44 -14.58 11.16
C TYR A 30 10.62 -15.38 10.16
N ARG A 31 10.24 -14.73 9.05
CA ARG A 31 9.64 -15.37 7.87
C ARG A 31 10.54 -15.16 6.67
N PHE A 32 10.89 -16.26 6.02
CA PHE A 32 11.81 -16.25 4.89
C PHE A 32 11.04 -16.49 3.59
N PHE A 33 11.29 -15.65 2.60
CA PHE A 33 10.73 -15.75 1.27
C PHE A 33 11.86 -15.69 0.26
N THR A 34 11.77 -16.53 -0.78
CA THR A 34 12.69 -16.50 -1.92
C THR A 34 11.88 -16.25 -3.18
N TRP A 35 12.15 -15.12 -3.84
CA TRP A 35 11.38 -14.62 -4.97
C TRP A 35 12.24 -14.56 -6.21
N ASN A 36 11.82 -15.29 -7.25
CA ASN A 36 12.36 -15.17 -8.59
C ASN A 36 11.46 -14.22 -9.38
N VAL A 37 11.99 -13.06 -9.74
CA VAL A 37 11.30 -12.06 -10.56
C VAL A 37 11.69 -12.29 -12.01
N SER A 38 10.73 -12.60 -12.88
CA SER A 38 10.99 -12.89 -14.29
C SER A 38 9.85 -12.42 -15.17
N TYR A 39 10.14 -12.12 -16.44
CA TYR A 39 9.08 -11.99 -17.43
C TYR A 39 8.42 -13.35 -17.70
N GLY A 40 7.13 -13.33 -17.99
CA GLY A 40 6.36 -14.49 -18.44
C GLY A 40 5.03 -14.09 -19.05
N ASP A 41 4.28 -15.08 -19.53
CA ASP A 41 3.01 -14.87 -20.21
C ASP A 41 1.87 -14.68 -19.19
N ILE A 42 1.11 -13.59 -19.32
CA ILE A 42 -0.09 -13.30 -18.53
C ILE A 42 -1.30 -13.03 -19.45
N TYR A 43 -2.50 -13.24 -18.91
CA TYR A 43 -3.78 -13.08 -19.64
C TYR A 43 -4.81 -12.25 -18.86
N PRO A 44 -4.51 -10.99 -18.47
CA PRO A 44 -5.37 -10.21 -17.58
C PRO A 44 -6.75 -9.91 -18.18
N LEU A 45 -6.77 -9.52 -19.44
CA LEU A 45 -8.00 -9.22 -20.20
C LEU A 45 -8.29 -10.29 -21.27
N GLY A 46 -7.84 -11.53 -21.03
CA GLY A 46 -8.00 -12.65 -21.99
C GLY A 46 -7.05 -12.61 -23.20
N VAL A 47 -6.21 -11.57 -23.30
CA VAL A 47 -5.18 -11.43 -24.35
C VAL A 47 -3.81 -11.71 -23.74
N LYS A 48 -3.00 -12.50 -24.45
CA LYS A 48 -1.62 -12.82 -24.07
C LYS A 48 -0.77 -11.55 -24.05
N GLN A 49 -0.08 -11.30 -22.94
CA GLN A 49 0.88 -10.22 -22.75
C GLN A 49 2.12 -10.71 -22.01
N GLN A 50 3.24 -10.06 -22.23
CA GLN A 50 4.41 -10.23 -21.38
C GLN A 50 4.19 -9.43 -20.09
N GLY A 51 4.27 -10.10 -18.95
CA GLY A 51 4.15 -9.50 -17.63
C GLY A 51 5.28 -9.91 -16.70
N ILE A 52 5.41 -9.22 -15.57
CA ILE A 52 6.35 -9.56 -14.50
C ILE A 52 5.68 -10.52 -13.54
N LEU A 53 6.27 -11.70 -13.42
CA LEU A 53 5.87 -12.77 -12.51
C LEU A 53 6.81 -12.81 -11.31
N ILE A 54 6.26 -13.10 -10.14
CA ILE A 54 7.04 -13.45 -8.95
C ILE A 54 6.78 -14.92 -8.66
N ASN A 55 7.83 -15.75 -8.73
CA ASN A 55 7.70 -17.21 -8.62
C ASN A 55 6.67 -17.80 -9.60
N GLY A 56 6.60 -17.26 -10.82
CA GLY A 56 5.66 -17.71 -11.85
C GLY A 56 4.21 -17.26 -11.65
N GLN A 57 3.93 -16.39 -10.67
CA GLN A 57 2.57 -15.96 -10.34
C GLN A 57 2.30 -14.50 -10.75
N PHE A 58 1.08 -14.28 -11.25
CA PHE A 58 0.48 -12.95 -11.44
C PHE A 58 -1.01 -12.98 -11.01
N PRO A 59 -1.43 -12.11 -10.07
CA PRO A 59 -0.61 -11.24 -9.23
C PRO A 59 0.44 -12.02 -8.42
N GLY A 60 1.41 -11.33 -7.85
CA GLY A 60 2.47 -11.94 -7.04
C GLY A 60 1.94 -12.65 -5.78
N PRO A 61 2.75 -13.50 -5.15
CA PRO A 61 2.35 -14.29 -3.98
C PRO A 61 1.93 -13.39 -2.80
N GLN A 62 0.89 -13.82 -2.08
CA GLN A 62 0.45 -13.17 -0.85
C GLN A 62 1.53 -13.33 0.24
N VAL A 63 1.96 -12.20 0.83
CA VAL A 63 2.77 -12.22 2.05
C VAL A 63 1.84 -12.25 3.25
N GLU A 64 2.00 -13.24 4.11
CA GLU A 64 1.29 -13.32 5.38
C GLU A 64 2.28 -13.24 6.54
N ALA A 65 2.05 -12.24 7.39
CA ALA A 65 2.84 -11.93 8.56
C ALA A 65 1.91 -11.78 9.77
N VAL A 66 2.47 -11.93 10.96
CA VAL A 66 1.86 -11.50 12.22
C VAL A 66 2.62 -10.27 12.69
N THR A 67 1.96 -9.38 13.42
CA THR A 67 2.61 -8.24 14.08
C THR A 67 3.89 -8.67 14.83
N ASN A 68 4.91 -7.84 14.66
CA ASN A 68 6.31 -7.97 15.04
C ASN A 68 7.15 -8.97 14.24
N ASP A 69 6.58 -9.76 13.32
CA ASP A 69 7.41 -10.63 12.48
C ASP A 69 8.44 -9.83 11.67
N ASN A 70 9.64 -10.39 11.55
CA ASN A 70 10.69 -9.97 10.63
C ASN A 70 10.48 -10.70 9.29
N LEU A 71 10.34 -9.96 8.20
CA LEU A 71 10.16 -10.52 6.86
C LEU A 71 11.48 -10.41 6.10
N VAL A 72 12.07 -11.55 5.78
CA VAL A 72 13.32 -11.65 5.03
C VAL A 72 12.99 -12.13 3.63
N VAL A 73 13.06 -11.23 2.65
CA VAL A 73 12.68 -11.51 1.26
C VAL A 73 13.90 -11.43 0.36
N ASN A 74 14.43 -12.58 -0.05
CA ASN A 74 15.52 -12.64 -1.02
C ASN A 74 14.96 -12.59 -2.45
N VAL A 75 15.22 -11.49 -3.14
CA VAL A 75 14.70 -11.18 -4.47
C VAL A 75 15.80 -11.39 -5.51
N PHE A 76 15.61 -12.36 -6.39
CA PHE A 76 16.46 -12.62 -7.54
C PHE A 76 15.88 -11.90 -8.76
N ASN A 77 16.61 -10.94 -9.30
CA ASN A 77 16.22 -10.24 -10.51
C ASN A 77 16.64 -11.04 -11.76
N LYS A 78 15.67 -11.68 -12.43
CA LYS A 78 15.87 -12.35 -13.73
C LYS A 78 15.31 -11.55 -14.91
N LEU A 79 14.97 -10.28 -14.69
CA LEU A 79 14.67 -9.35 -15.76
C LEU A 79 15.99 -8.92 -16.44
N ASN A 80 15.87 -8.32 -17.62
CA ASN A 80 16.98 -7.68 -18.34
C ASN A 80 17.13 -6.19 -17.97
N GLU A 81 16.38 -5.69 -17.00
CA GLU A 81 16.42 -4.31 -16.50
C GLU A 81 16.66 -4.28 -14.97
N PRO A 82 17.24 -3.19 -14.42
CA PRO A 82 17.38 -3.02 -12.98
C PRO A 82 16.03 -3.01 -12.27
N PHE A 83 15.97 -3.55 -11.06
CA PHE A 83 14.69 -3.80 -10.38
C PHE A 83 14.73 -3.38 -8.91
N LEU A 84 13.63 -2.81 -8.42
CA LEU A 84 13.37 -2.56 -7.00
C LEU A 84 11.93 -2.92 -6.67
N LEU A 85 11.70 -3.38 -5.44
CA LEU A 85 10.38 -3.61 -4.86
C LEU A 85 10.14 -2.64 -3.71
N SER A 86 9.03 -1.90 -3.79
CA SER A 86 8.52 -1.09 -2.69
C SER A 86 7.45 -1.84 -1.91
N TRP A 87 7.39 -1.57 -0.60
CA TRP A 87 6.56 -2.24 0.40
C TRP A 87 5.49 -1.28 0.93
N SER A 88 4.63 -0.80 0.04
CA SER A 88 3.65 0.26 0.29
C SER A 88 2.92 0.14 1.64
N GLY A 89 3.15 1.11 2.51
CA GLY A 89 2.54 1.23 3.84
C GLY A 89 3.27 0.49 4.96
N VAL A 90 4.27 -0.36 4.66
CA VAL A 90 5.23 -0.85 5.67
C VAL A 90 6.16 0.32 6.04
N GLN A 91 6.25 0.65 7.32
CA GLN A 91 6.87 1.90 7.77
C GLN A 91 8.40 1.87 7.82
N GLN A 92 9.03 0.70 7.66
CA GLN A 92 10.49 0.55 7.65
C GLN A 92 11.21 1.40 8.71
N ARG A 93 10.71 1.38 9.95
CA ARG A 93 11.07 2.39 10.95
C ARG A 93 12.57 2.41 11.19
N ARG A 94 13.20 3.56 10.92
CA ARG A 94 14.66 3.78 11.01
C ARG A 94 15.50 2.95 10.04
N ASN A 95 14.89 2.32 9.03
CA ASN A 95 15.58 1.50 8.05
C ASN A 95 15.09 1.79 6.63
N SER A 96 15.25 3.02 6.16
CA SER A 96 14.83 3.41 4.82
C SER A 96 15.58 2.68 3.70
N PHE A 97 16.73 2.04 3.98
CA PHE A 97 17.47 1.23 3.00
C PHE A 97 16.63 0.08 2.40
N GLU A 98 15.62 -0.39 3.14
CA GLU A 98 14.76 -1.51 2.75
C GLU A 98 13.48 -1.08 2.02
N ASP A 99 13.31 0.23 1.82
CA ASP A 99 12.08 0.80 1.26
C ASP A 99 11.92 0.50 -0.24
N GLY A 100 13.05 0.33 -0.95
CA GLY A 100 13.07 -0.10 -2.34
C GLY A 100 12.46 0.90 -3.31
N VAL A 101 12.87 2.17 -3.19
CA VAL A 101 12.58 3.25 -4.14
C VAL A 101 13.90 3.89 -4.60
N ALA A 102 13.94 4.54 -5.77
CA ALA A 102 15.17 5.00 -6.43
C ALA A 102 16.11 5.85 -5.54
N GLY A 103 15.58 6.56 -4.53
CA GLY A 103 16.35 7.37 -3.59
C GLY A 103 16.92 6.65 -2.37
N THR A 104 16.50 5.41 -2.07
CA THR A 104 16.85 4.73 -0.81
C THR A 104 17.93 3.68 -0.93
N THR A 105 17.95 2.94 -2.04
CA THR A 105 18.93 1.87 -2.28
C THR A 105 19.22 1.75 -3.77
N CYS A 106 20.35 1.13 -4.11
CA CYS A 106 20.68 0.87 -5.51
C CYS A 106 19.74 -0.19 -6.10
N PRO A 107 19.30 -0.04 -7.36
CA PRO A 107 18.53 -1.07 -8.06
C PRO A 107 19.27 -2.40 -8.13
N ILE A 108 18.54 -3.52 -8.01
CA ILE A 108 19.08 -4.87 -8.17
C ILE A 108 19.43 -5.08 -9.64
N PRO A 109 20.71 -5.28 -10.01
CA PRO A 109 21.08 -5.48 -11.40
C PRO A 109 20.50 -6.78 -11.99
N PRO A 110 20.35 -6.87 -13.32
CA PRO A 110 20.01 -8.12 -13.99
C PRO A 110 20.93 -9.29 -13.57
N GLY A 111 20.34 -10.42 -13.19
CA GLY A 111 21.05 -11.62 -12.75
C GLY A 111 21.55 -11.58 -11.31
N ALA A 112 21.44 -10.44 -10.62
CA ALA A 112 21.81 -10.30 -9.21
C ALA A 112 20.63 -10.57 -8.27
N ASN A 113 20.90 -10.51 -6.97
CA ASN A 113 19.87 -10.57 -5.93
C ASN A 113 20.09 -9.52 -4.85
N PHE A 114 19.05 -9.29 -4.07
CA PHE A 114 19.10 -8.48 -2.86
C PHE A 114 18.12 -9.07 -1.85
N THR A 115 18.51 -9.08 -0.58
CA THR A 115 17.66 -9.55 0.51
C THR A 115 17.11 -8.37 1.28
N TYR A 116 15.79 -8.17 1.17
CA TYR A 116 15.06 -7.19 1.94
C TYR A 116 14.80 -7.71 3.35
N ILE A 117 15.05 -6.90 4.38
CA ILE A 117 14.80 -7.24 5.79
C ILE A 117 13.81 -6.24 6.40
N LEU A 118 12.53 -6.61 6.38
CA LEU A 118 11.42 -5.75 6.79
C LEU A 118 10.98 -6.10 8.20
N GLN A 119 10.52 -5.09 8.94
CA GLN A 119 9.96 -5.28 10.26
C GLN A 119 8.51 -4.82 10.29
N ALA A 120 7.58 -5.77 10.51
CA ALA A 120 6.18 -5.43 10.69
C ALA A 120 5.98 -4.63 11.98
N LYS A 121 6.74 -4.94 13.04
CA LYS A 121 6.62 -4.30 14.35
C LYS A 121 5.15 -4.26 14.80
N ASP A 122 4.67 -3.14 15.33
CA ASP A 122 3.29 -2.92 15.77
C ASP A 122 2.29 -2.68 14.64
N GLN A 123 2.66 -2.90 13.37
CA GLN A 123 1.71 -2.81 12.26
C GLN A 123 0.81 -4.04 12.22
N ILE A 124 -0.46 -3.81 11.87
CA ILE A 124 -1.44 -4.81 11.45
C ILE A 124 -2.17 -4.24 10.24
N GLY A 125 -2.86 -5.10 9.48
CA GLY A 125 -3.75 -4.68 8.40
C GLY A 125 -3.34 -5.16 7.02
N THR A 126 -3.78 -4.39 6.03
CA THR A 126 -3.67 -4.65 4.60
C THR A 126 -2.67 -3.69 3.98
N TYR A 127 -1.66 -4.26 3.35
CA TYR A 127 -0.62 -3.55 2.61
C TYR A 127 -0.39 -4.27 1.28
N PHE A 128 0.50 -3.76 0.45
CA PHE A 128 0.87 -4.40 -0.81
C PHE A 128 2.31 -4.06 -1.16
N TYR A 129 2.89 -4.83 -2.08
CA TYR A 129 4.18 -4.52 -2.69
C TYR A 129 4.02 -4.34 -4.18
N PHE A 130 4.93 -3.58 -4.80
CA PHE A 130 4.96 -3.37 -6.24
C PHE A 130 6.36 -2.96 -6.72
N PRO A 131 6.69 -3.20 -8.01
CA PRO A 131 7.93 -2.71 -8.60
C PRO A 131 7.93 -1.19 -8.72
N SER A 132 8.96 -0.51 -8.22
CA SER A 132 9.01 0.95 -8.12
C SER A 132 9.80 1.67 -9.22
N LEU A 133 10.36 0.92 -10.17
CA LEU A 133 11.20 1.45 -11.26
C LEU A 133 10.66 1.10 -12.64
N ALA A 134 11.12 1.81 -13.67
CA ALA A 134 10.98 1.51 -15.09
C ALA A 134 9.54 1.28 -15.53
N PHE A 135 8.57 1.88 -14.83
CA PHE A 135 7.15 1.64 -15.02
C PHE A 135 6.74 0.15 -14.93
N HIS A 136 7.56 -0.68 -14.28
CA HIS A 136 7.39 -2.14 -14.17
C HIS A 136 6.04 -2.55 -13.56
N LYS A 137 5.48 -1.74 -12.65
CA LYS A 137 4.14 -1.97 -12.07
C LYS A 137 3.06 -2.16 -13.14
N ALA A 138 3.19 -1.52 -14.30
CA ALA A 138 2.27 -1.67 -15.42
C ALA A 138 2.28 -3.07 -16.04
N ALA A 139 3.38 -3.81 -15.88
CA ALA A 139 3.52 -5.20 -16.31
C ALA A 139 3.14 -6.21 -15.21
N GLY A 140 2.74 -5.76 -14.01
CA GLY A 140 2.46 -6.62 -12.86
C GLY A 140 3.55 -6.54 -11.79
N GLY A 141 4.01 -7.69 -11.30
CA GLY A 141 4.99 -7.76 -10.20
C GLY A 141 4.48 -7.26 -8.84
N PHE A 142 3.20 -6.91 -8.72
CA PHE A 142 2.57 -6.48 -7.47
C PHE A 142 1.83 -7.63 -6.77
N GLY A 143 1.66 -7.52 -5.46
CA GLY A 143 0.91 -8.50 -4.66
C GLY A 143 0.56 -7.99 -3.27
N GLY A 144 -0.31 -8.72 -2.58
CA GLY A 144 -0.81 -8.31 -1.27
C GLY A 144 0.12 -8.67 -0.11
N ILE A 145 0.07 -7.88 0.95
CA ILE A 145 0.70 -8.13 2.25
C ILE A 145 -0.41 -8.06 3.31
N ARG A 146 -0.48 -9.08 4.17
CA ARG A 146 -1.38 -9.13 5.31
C ARG A 146 -0.57 -9.23 6.56
N VAL A 147 -0.76 -8.28 7.46
CA VAL A 147 -0.17 -8.34 8.80
C VAL A 147 -1.30 -8.60 9.80
N LEU A 148 -1.33 -9.79 10.38
CA LEU A 148 -2.35 -10.24 11.30
C LEU A 148 -2.02 -9.82 12.73
N SER A 149 -3.06 -9.64 13.55
CA SER A 149 -2.89 -9.45 14.99
C SER A 149 -2.35 -10.73 15.62
N ARG A 150 -1.61 -10.60 16.73
CA ARG A 150 -1.15 -11.76 17.51
C ARG A 150 -2.36 -12.49 18.12
N PRO A 151 -2.27 -13.82 18.30
CA PRO A 151 -3.25 -14.56 19.08
C PRO A 151 -3.46 -13.88 20.44
N ARG A 152 -4.73 -13.71 20.86
CA ARG A 152 -5.17 -13.04 22.11
C ARG A 152 -5.16 -11.51 22.12
N ILE A 153 -4.70 -10.83 21.07
CA ILE A 153 -4.91 -9.38 20.94
C ILE A 153 -6.23 -9.19 20.17
N PRO A 154 -7.32 -8.77 20.83
CA PRO A 154 -8.62 -8.66 20.19
C PRO A 154 -8.60 -7.53 19.15
N VAL A 155 -9.12 -7.83 17.96
CA VAL A 155 -9.50 -6.81 16.98
C VAL A 155 -10.93 -6.33 17.30
N PRO A 156 -11.32 -5.10 16.94
CA PRO A 156 -12.60 -4.50 17.37
C PRO A 156 -13.82 -5.05 16.60
N PHE A 157 -13.79 -6.31 16.16
CA PHE A 157 -14.87 -7.01 15.49
C PHE A 157 -14.74 -8.53 15.69
N PRO A 158 -15.84 -9.30 15.60
CA PRO A 158 -15.78 -10.76 15.67
C PRO A 158 -14.88 -11.35 14.57
N PRO A 159 -14.17 -12.46 14.84
CA PRO A 159 -13.38 -13.14 13.81
C PRO A 159 -14.23 -13.51 12.58
N PRO A 160 -13.82 -13.12 11.37
CA PRO A 160 -14.49 -13.53 10.14
C PRO A 160 -14.24 -15.02 9.85
N ALA A 161 -15.12 -15.63 9.06
CA ALA A 161 -14.98 -17.01 8.60
C ALA A 161 -13.77 -17.19 7.67
N ALA A 162 -13.43 -16.17 6.87
CA ALA A 162 -12.20 -16.13 6.09
C ALA A 162 -11.83 -14.68 5.70
N ASP A 163 -10.58 -14.52 5.26
CA ASP A 163 -9.99 -13.29 4.75
C ASP A 163 -9.69 -13.41 3.25
N TYR A 164 -10.28 -12.55 2.43
CA TYR A 164 -10.02 -12.45 0.99
C TYR A 164 -9.18 -11.21 0.65
N THR A 165 -8.17 -11.39 -0.20
CA THR A 165 -7.39 -10.28 -0.77
C THR A 165 -8.04 -9.95 -2.09
N VAL A 166 -8.29 -8.66 -2.30
CA VAL A 166 -8.93 -8.12 -3.49
C VAL A 166 -8.04 -7.01 -4.03
N LEU A 167 -7.14 -7.37 -4.93
CA LEU A 167 -6.32 -6.41 -5.66
C LEU A 167 -7.14 -5.92 -6.87
N ILE A 168 -7.51 -4.65 -6.85
CA ILE A 168 -8.22 -3.99 -7.95
C ILE A 168 -7.30 -3.00 -8.65
N GLY A 169 -7.48 -2.79 -9.94
CA GLY A 169 -6.63 -1.84 -10.67
C GLY A 169 -7.05 -1.70 -12.12
N ASP A 170 -6.68 -0.57 -12.72
CA ASP A 170 -6.70 -0.40 -14.17
C ASP A 170 -5.58 -1.17 -14.84
N TRP A 171 -5.80 -1.50 -16.12
CA TRP A 171 -4.87 -2.28 -16.92
C TRP A 171 -4.79 -1.75 -18.35
N TYR A 172 -3.57 -1.72 -18.86
CA TYR A 172 -3.24 -1.31 -20.23
C TYR A 172 -2.79 -2.53 -21.01
N LYS A 173 -3.24 -2.64 -22.26
CA LYS A 173 -2.78 -3.72 -23.15
C LYS A 173 -1.41 -3.44 -23.75
N THR A 174 -1.06 -2.16 -23.84
CA THR A 174 0.26 -1.69 -24.26
C THR A 174 1.33 -2.12 -23.27
N ASN A 175 2.50 -2.53 -23.78
CA ASN A 175 3.61 -2.98 -22.95
C ASN A 175 4.13 -1.82 -22.07
N HIS A 176 4.56 -2.13 -20.84
CA HIS A 176 5.15 -1.16 -19.91
C HIS A 176 6.32 -0.38 -20.51
N THR A 177 7.13 -0.97 -21.38
CA THR A 177 8.25 -0.27 -22.06
C THR A 177 7.76 0.83 -23.00
N ASP A 178 6.65 0.60 -23.70
CA ASP A 178 6.05 1.56 -24.61
C ASP A 178 5.28 2.64 -23.83
N LEU A 179 4.60 2.25 -22.73
CA LEU A 179 3.98 3.19 -21.80
C LEU A 179 5.02 4.13 -21.17
N ARG A 180 6.16 3.59 -20.72
CA ARG A 180 7.31 4.34 -20.23
C ARG A 180 7.81 5.31 -21.30
N TYR A 181 8.07 4.82 -22.52
CA TYR A 181 8.53 5.66 -23.62
C TYR A 181 7.58 6.82 -23.94
N MET A 182 6.26 6.61 -23.88
CA MET A 182 5.28 7.67 -24.06
C MET A 182 5.42 8.76 -23.00
N LEU A 183 5.50 8.38 -21.72
CA LEU A 183 5.71 9.32 -20.61
C LEU A 183 7.04 10.08 -20.73
N ASP A 184 8.14 9.37 -21.03
CA ASP A 184 9.46 9.97 -21.23
C ASP A 184 9.51 10.96 -22.40
N SER A 185 8.64 10.74 -23.40
CA SER A 185 8.47 11.65 -24.54
C SER A 185 7.62 12.87 -24.21
N GLY A 186 7.10 12.98 -22.98
CA GLY A 186 6.24 14.07 -22.52
C GLY A 186 4.79 13.93 -22.96
N LYS A 187 4.32 12.71 -23.25
CA LYS A 187 2.93 12.41 -23.59
C LYS A 187 2.22 11.78 -22.40
N ALA A 188 0.99 12.24 -22.13
CA ALA A 188 0.13 11.60 -21.14
C ALA A 188 -0.23 10.17 -21.58
N LEU A 189 -0.49 9.29 -20.60
CA LEU A 189 -1.03 7.97 -20.90
C LEU A 189 -2.43 8.10 -21.51
N GLY A 190 -2.75 7.15 -22.39
CA GLY A 190 -4.12 6.97 -22.86
C GLY A 190 -5.05 6.53 -21.72
N PHE A 191 -6.33 6.35 -22.06
CA PHE A 191 -7.27 5.74 -21.13
C PHE A 191 -7.00 4.23 -21.00
N PRO A 192 -7.13 3.61 -19.81
CA PRO A 192 -6.88 2.18 -19.66
C PRO A 192 -7.82 1.32 -20.50
N ASP A 193 -7.37 0.12 -20.87
CA ASP A 193 -8.14 -0.83 -21.69
C ASP A 193 -9.18 -1.61 -20.91
N GLY A 194 -8.98 -1.76 -19.60
CA GLY A 194 -9.84 -2.55 -18.74
C GLY A 194 -9.52 -2.37 -17.26
N LEU A 195 -10.32 -3.03 -16.42
CA LEU A 195 -10.09 -3.15 -14.98
C LEU A 195 -9.91 -4.61 -14.61
N LEU A 196 -9.12 -4.86 -13.58
CA LEU A 196 -8.83 -6.19 -13.05
C LEU A 196 -9.31 -6.32 -11.61
N ILE A 197 -9.73 -7.53 -11.26
CA ILE A 197 -9.89 -8.01 -9.88
C ILE A 197 -9.02 -9.25 -9.75
N ASN A 198 -8.02 -9.20 -8.86
CA ASN A 198 -7.00 -10.25 -8.67
C ASN A 198 -6.35 -10.71 -9.99
N GLY A 199 -5.98 -9.75 -10.84
CA GLY A 199 -5.32 -10.01 -12.13
C GLY A 199 -6.23 -10.56 -13.22
N ARG A 200 -7.55 -10.59 -13.01
CA ARG A 200 -8.54 -11.13 -13.96
C ARG A 200 -9.54 -10.06 -14.36
N GLY A 201 -9.90 -10.05 -15.65
CA GLY A 201 -10.96 -9.23 -16.21
C GLY A 201 -12.36 -9.75 -15.86
N TRP A 202 -13.35 -9.36 -16.67
CA TRP A 202 -14.77 -9.58 -16.45
C TRP A 202 -15.14 -11.03 -16.04
N ASN A 203 -15.74 -11.20 -14.86
CA ASN A 203 -16.13 -12.46 -14.24
C ASN A 203 -15.00 -13.51 -14.14
N GLY A 204 -13.73 -13.09 -14.20
CA GLY A 204 -12.60 -14.01 -14.24
C GLY A 204 -12.11 -14.50 -12.87
N TYR A 205 -12.70 -14.03 -11.78
CA TYR A 205 -12.36 -14.44 -10.41
C TYR A 205 -13.62 -14.75 -9.59
N THR A 206 -13.55 -15.77 -8.75
CA THR A 206 -14.66 -16.21 -7.88
C THR A 206 -14.23 -16.26 -6.42
N PHE A 207 -15.02 -15.63 -5.55
CA PHE A 207 -14.92 -15.74 -4.09
C PHE A 207 -16.07 -16.61 -3.60
N THR A 208 -15.77 -17.65 -2.82
CA THR A 208 -16.80 -18.59 -2.34
C THR A 208 -17.22 -18.24 -0.91
N VAL A 209 -18.52 -18.21 -0.64
CA VAL A 209 -19.06 -17.87 0.68
C VAL A 209 -20.13 -18.87 1.13
N GLN A 210 -20.21 -19.09 2.43
CA GLN A 210 -21.24 -19.89 3.08
C GLN A 210 -22.37 -18.97 3.56
N PRO A 211 -23.64 -19.33 3.32
CA PRO A 211 -24.79 -18.55 3.78
C PRO A 211 -24.72 -18.26 5.27
N GLY A 212 -25.03 -17.02 5.65
CA GLY A 212 -25.05 -16.54 7.04
C GLY A 212 -23.68 -16.26 7.67
N MET A 213 -22.58 -16.61 7.00
CA MET A 213 -21.22 -16.36 7.51
C MET A 213 -20.73 -14.96 7.12
N THR A 214 -19.84 -14.41 7.94
CA THR A 214 -19.21 -13.08 7.71
C THR A 214 -17.78 -13.26 7.23
N TYR A 215 -17.41 -12.56 6.17
CA TYR A 215 -16.10 -12.59 5.53
C TYR A 215 -15.45 -11.21 5.58
N ARG A 216 -14.12 -11.17 5.64
CA ARG A 216 -13.35 -9.92 5.48
C ARG A 216 -12.78 -9.85 4.07
N PHE A 217 -13.09 -8.76 3.36
CA PHE A 217 -12.49 -8.43 2.08
C PHE A 217 -11.49 -7.30 2.27
N ARG A 218 -10.22 -7.57 1.96
CA ARG A 218 -9.08 -6.65 2.03
C ARG A 218 -8.82 -6.11 0.62
N ILE A 219 -9.31 -4.91 0.37
CA ILE A 219 -9.39 -4.30 -0.96
C ILE A 219 -8.26 -3.29 -1.10
N THR A 220 -7.43 -3.45 -2.14
CA THR A 220 -6.30 -2.55 -2.42
C THR A 220 -6.34 -2.13 -3.88
N ASN A 221 -6.22 -0.83 -4.15
CA ASN A 221 -6.08 -0.32 -5.51
C ASN A 221 -4.60 -0.31 -5.92
N VAL A 222 -4.20 -1.32 -6.70
CA VAL A 222 -2.85 -1.52 -7.25
C VAL A 222 -2.70 -0.96 -8.67
N GLY A 223 -3.67 -0.16 -9.14
CA GLY A 223 -3.66 0.44 -10.47
C GLY A 223 -2.54 1.45 -10.71
N LEU A 224 -2.57 2.08 -11.88
CA LEU A 224 -1.63 3.10 -12.32
C LEU A 224 -2.25 4.51 -12.31
N ALA A 225 -3.49 4.64 -12.77
CA ALA A 225 -4.06 5.96 -13.07
C ALA A 225 -5.43 6.22 -12.44
N THR A 226 -6.26 5.19 -12.26
CA THR A 226 -7.68 5.43 -11.93
C THR A 226 -8.03 5.23 -10.46
N SER A 227 -8.79 6.18 -9.92
CA SER A 227 -9.61 5.91 -8.73
C SER A 227 -10.75 4.95 -9.09
N LEU A 228 -11.04 4.00 -8.21
CA LEU A 228 -12.01 2.95 -8.45
C LEU A 228 -13.12 2.99 -7.42
N ASN A 229 -14.31 2.50 -7.78
CA ASN A 229 -15.38 2.28 -6.83
C ASN A 229 -15.80 0.81 -6.86
N ILE A 230 -15.91 0.20 -5.68
CA ILE A 230 -16.31 -1.19 -5.48
C ILE A 230 -17.69 -1.31 -4.82
N ARG A 231 -18.46 -2.32 -5.24
CA ARG A 231 -19.79 -2.68 -4.75
C ARG A 231 -19.95 -4.19 -4.69
N PHE A 232 -20.79 -4.67 -3.78
CA PHE A 232 -21.24 -6.06 -3.73
C PHE A 232 -22.74 -6.08 -3.97
N GLN A 233 -23.19 -6.75 -5.03
CA GLN A 233 -24.61 -6.81 -5.40
C GLN A 233 -25.44 -7.36 -4.23
N GLY A 234 -26.43 -6.59 -3.75
CA GLY A 234 -27.30 -6.99 -2.65
C GLY A 234 -26.67 -6.95 -1.26
N HIS A 235 -25.41 -6.50 -1.10
CA HIS A 235 -24.70 -6.57 0.17
C HIS A 235 -24.17 -5.20 0.62
N ALA A 236 -24.30 -4.91 1.90
CA ALA A 236 -23.62 -3.79 2.54
C ALA A 236 -22.19 -4.20 2.95
N MET A 237 -21.26 -3.26 2.84
CA MET A 237 -19.88 -3.40 3.29
C MET A 237 -19.70 -2.63 4.60
N LYS A 238 -19.35 -3.33 5.69
CA LYS A 238 -19.02 -2.67 6.95
C LYS A 238 -17.52 -2.38 6.99
N LEU A 239 -17.12 -1.11 6.89
CA LEU A 239 -15.72 -0.70 6.94
C LEU A 239 -15.14 -0.90 8.34
N VAL A 240 -14.02 -1.61 8.45
CA VAL A 240 -13.36 -1.93 9.73
C VAL A 240 -11.87 -1.57 9.78
N GLU A 241 -11.25 -1.29 8.64
CA GLU A 241 -9.83 -0.95 8.53
C GLU A 241 -9.58 0.00 7.35
N VAL A 242 -8.69 0.97 7.53
CA VAL A 242 -8.05 1.71 6.45
C VAL A 242 -6.55 1.73 6.71
N GLU A 243 -5.75 1.25 5.75
CA GLU A 243 -4.28 1.33 5.75
C GLU A 243 -3.64 0.90 7.08
N GLY A 244 -4.14 -0.19 7.67
CA GLY A 244 -3.64 -0.72 8.93
C GLY A 244 -4.20 -0.11 10.22
N SER A 245 -5.04 0.92 10.11
CA SER A 245 -5.75 1.54 11.24
C SER A 245 -7.19 1.05 11.33
N HIS A 246 -7.68 0.86 12.55
CA HIS A 246 -9.06 0.43 12.78
C HIS A 246 -9.98 1.64 12.70
N THR A 247 -11.13 1.46 12.06
CA THR A 247 -12.09 2.55 11.88
C THR A 247 -13.27 2.43 12.84
N MET A 248 -13.92 3.55 13.11
CA MET A 248 -15.31 3.53 13.55
C MET A 248 -16.13 2.82 12.48
N GLN A 249 -16.85 1.77 12.87
CA GLN A 249 -17.49 0.89 11.90
C GLN A 249 -18.67 1.58 11.25
N THR A 250 -18.60 1.77 9.93
CA THR A 250 -19.67 2.39 9.13
C THR A 250 -20.00 1.48 7.97
N ALA A 251 -21.30 1.35 7.67
CA ALA A 251 -21.79 0.57 6.55
C ALA A 251 -21.84 1.42 5.28
N TYR A 252 -21.34 0.89 4.18
CA TYR A 252 -21.35 1.49 2.86
C TYR A 252 -21.99 0.55 1.84
N SER A 253 -22.80 1.09 0.94
CA SER A 253 -23.30 0.37 -0.24
C SER A 253 -22.28 0.33 -1.38
N SER A 254 -21.35 1.29 -1.40
CA SER A 254 -20.25 1.40 -2.35
C SER A 254 -19.08 2.12 -1.70
N LEU A 255 -17.86 1.80 -2.12
CA LEU A 255 -16.65 2.38 -1.55
C LEU A 255 -15.73 2.90 -2.67
N ASP A 256 -15.39 4.19 -2.63
CA ASP A 256 -14.31 4.76 -3.45
C ASP A 256 -12.96 4.32 -2.87
N VAL A 257 -12.05 3.84 -3.72
CA VAL A 257 -10.70 3.39 -3.38
C VAL A 257 -9.72 4.05 -4.34
N HIS A 258 -8.98 5.04 -3.84
CA HIS A 258 -7.99 5.78 -4.63
C HIS A 258 -6.70 4.96 -4.78
N LEU A 259 -5.84 5.38 -5.72
CA LEU A 259 -4.59 4.66 -6.02
C LEU A 259 -3.73 4.50 -4.78
N GLY A 260 -3.21 3.30 -4.56
CA GLY A 260 -2.37 2.97 -3.40
C GLY A 260 -3.13 2.70 -2.10
N GLN A 261 -4.41 3.08 -2.00
CA GLN A 261 -5.17 2.88 -0.77
C GLN A 261 -5.56 1.41 -0.55
N SER A 262 -5.63 1.05 0.73
CA SER A 262 -6.11 -0.26 1.19
C SER A 262 -7.19 -0.11 2.25
N TYR A 263 -8.29 -0.87 2.09
CA TYR A 263 -9.42 -0.93 3.03
C TYR A 263 -9.72 -2.39 3.39
N SER A 264 -10.22 -2.61 4.61
CA SER A 264 -10.90 -3.88 4.93
C SER A 264 -12.36 -3.63 5.26
N VAL A 265 -13.23 -4.43 4.63
CA VAL A 265 -14.67 -4.45 4.90
C VAL A 265 -15.11 -5.83 5.35
N LEU A 266 -16.07 -5.87 6.27
CA LEU A 266 -16.82 -7.07 6.62
C LEU A 266 -18.08 -7.15 5.76
N LEU A 267 -18.34 -8.33 5.23
CA LEU A 267 -19.54 -8.65 4.45
C LEU A 267 -20.15 -9.93 5.01
N THR A 268 -21.43 -9.86 5.36
CA THR A 268 -22.21 -11.03 5.77
C THR A 268 -22.92 -11.61 4.56
N ALA A 269 -22.80 -12.92 4.31
CA ALA A 269 -23.49 -13.60 3.21
C ALA A 269 -24.98 -13.83 3.57
N ASP A 270 -25.75 -12.75 3.68
CA ASP A 270 -27.12 -12.72 4.20
C ASP A 270 -28.21 -12.79 3.11
N GLN A 271 -27.82 -12.74 1.84
CA GLN A 271 -28.74 -12.84 0.72
C GLN A 271 -29.17 -14.28 0.38
N PRO A 272 -30.28 -14.49 -0.37
CA PRO A 272 -30.68 -15.81 -0.86
C PRO A 272 -29.58 -16.55 -1.64
N GLY A 273 -29.67 -17.88 -1.73
CA GLY A 273 -28.64 -18.72 -2.37
C GLY A 273 -28.52 -18.51 -3.88
N PHE A 274 -27.78 -17.48 -4.30
CA PHE A 274 -27.43 -17.16 -5.67
C PHE A 274 -25.98 -16.69 -5.78
N ASP A 275 -25.47 -16.65 -7.01
CA ASP A 275 -24.20 -16.00 -7.34
C ASP A 275 -24.42 -14.51 -7.52
N TYR A 276 -23.78 -13.72 -6.66
CA TYR A 276 -23.82 -12.26 -6.70
C TYR A 276 -22.59 -11.71 -7.40
N SER A 277 -22.68 -10.48 -7.90
CA SER A 277 -21.54 -9.80 -8.54
C SER A 277 -20.84 -8.84 -7.58
N ILE A 278 -19.51 -8.91 -7.55
CA ILE A 278 -18.65 -7.83 -7.03
C ILE A 278 -18.33 -6.94 -8.22
N VAL A 279 -18.72 -5.67 -8.17
CA VAL A 279 -18.60 -4.73 -9.28
C VAL A 279 -17.55 -3.68 -8.95
N VAL A 280 -16.60 -3.48 -9.86
CA VAL A 280 -15.59 -2.42 -9.77
C VAL A 280 -15.69 -1.54 -11.00
N SER A 281 -15.75 -0.22 -10.83
CA SER A 281 -15.79 0.74 -11.95
C SER A 281 -14.91 1.96 -11.73
N THR A 282 -14.50 2.63 -12.81
CA THR A 282 -13.69 3.86 -12.74
C THR A 282 -14.48 5.03 -12.15
N ARG A 283 -13.75 5.95 -11.51
CA ARG A 283 -14.24 7.22 -10.95
C ARG A 283 -13.48 8.38 -11.57
N PHE A 284 -14.16 9.52 -11.72
CA PHE A 284 -13.61 10.78 -12.25
C PHE A 284 -13.04 10.66 -13.66
N THR A 285 -13.61 9.77 -14.47
CA THR A 285 -13.22 9.55 -15.86
C THR A 285 -14.33 9.93 -16.82
N THR A 286 -13.96 10.32 -18.05
CA THR A 286 -14.92 10.65 -19.12
C THR A 286 -15.71 9.43 -19.61
N LYS A 287 -15.07 8.26 -19.61
CA LYS A 287 -15.67 6.96 -19.91
C LYS A 287 -15.67 6.11 -18.65
N ILE A 288 -16.77 5.41 -18.37
CA ILE A 288 -16.82 4.45 -17.25
C ILE A 288 -16.43 3.07 -17.77
N ILE A 289 -15.37 2.51 -17.20
CA ILE A 289 -15.02 1.09 -17.37
C ILE A 289 -15.51 0.35 -16.15
N THR A 290 -16.05 -0.84 -16.36
CA THR A 290 -16.54 -1.73 -15.30
C THR A 290 -15.97 -3.13 -15.50
N THR A 291 -15.61 -3.79 -14.41
CA THR A 291 -15.30 -5.21 -14.34
C THR A 291 -16.06 -5.85 -13.18
N THR A 292 -16.18 -7.16 -13.20
CA THR A 292 -16.88 -7.92 -12.17
C THR A 292 -16.12 -9.17 -11.73
N ALA A 293 -16.36 -9.59 -10.50
CA ALA A 293 -16.00 -10.90 -9.98
C ALA A 293 -17.26 -11.57 -9.41
N VAL A 294 -17.23 -12.90 -9.26
CA VAL A 294 -18.36 -13.67 -8.75
C VAL A 294 -18.21 -13.87 -7.25
N LEU A 295 -19.24 -13.53 -6.49
CA LEU A 295 -19.43 -13.93 -5.10
C LEU A 295 -20.34 -15.17 -5.10
N HIS A 296 -19.72 -16.35 -5.11
CA HIS A 296 -20.40 -17.63 -5.22
C HIS A 296 -20.89 -18.11 -3.85
N TYR A 297 -22.20 -18.27 -3.72
CA TYR A 297 -22.80 -18.91 -2.56
C TYR A 297 -22.70 -20.44 -2.69
N THR A 298 -22.25 -21.12 -1.64
CA THR A 298 -22.15 -22.60 -1.64
C THR A 298 -23.48 -23.34 -1.89
N ASN A 299 -24.62 -22.68 -1.68
CA ASN A 299 -25.96 -23.19 -1.99
C ASN A 299 -26.60 -22.50 -3.22
N SER A 300 -25.78 -21.92 -4.10
CA SER A 300 -26.24 -21.11 -5.23
C SER A 300 -27.12 -21.90 -6.21
N ALA A 301 -28.28 -21.32 -6.54
CA ALA A 301 -29.21 -21.83 -7.56
C ALA A 301 -29.01 -21.16 -8.94
N GLY A 302 -27.92 -20.43 -9.13
CA GLY A 302 -27.64 -19.68 -10.36
C GLY A 302 -27.37 -18.21 -10.08
N LYS A 303 -27.50 -17.34 -11.09
CA LYS A 303 -27.19 -15.92 -10.97
C LYS A 303 -28.26 -15.18 -10.17
N ALA A 304 -27.83 -14.23 -9.34
CA ALA A 304 -28.73 -13.34 -8.62
C ALA A 304 -29.60 -12.55 -9.60
N PRO A 305 -30.91 -12.41 -9.34
CA PRO A 305 -31.81 -11.63 -10.19
C PRO A 305 -31.53 -10.12 -10.06
N GLY A 306 -31.91 -9.38 -11.10
CA GLY A 306 -31.81 -7.92 -11.14
C GLY A 306 -30.53 -7.39 -11.78
N PRO A 307 -30.45 -6.07 -12.00
CA PRO A 307 -29.28 -5.43 -12.61
C PRO A 307 -28.08 -5.41 -11.65
N LEU A 308 -26.89 -5.24 -12.23
CA LEU A 308 -25.70 -4.90 -11.45
C LEU A 308 -25.91 -3.58 -10.69
N PRO A 309 -25.39 -3.44 -9.47
CA PRO A 309 -25.51 -2.20 -8.71
C PRO A 309 -24.83 -1.04 -9.45
N GLY A 310 -25.58 0.05 -9.66
CA GLY A 310 -25.07 1.30 -10.23
C GLY A 310 -24.11 2.02 -9.29
N GLY A 311 -23.42 3.03 -9.79
CA GLY A 311 -22.35 3.69 -9.06
C GLY A 311 -22.13 5.16 -9.30
N PRO A 312 -21.42 5.85 -8.38
CA PRO A 312 -21.02 7.21 -8.64
C PRO A 312 -19.94 7.20 -9.74
N THR A 313 -19.95 8.23 -10.56
CA THR A 313 -19.11 8.39 -11.75
C THR A 313 -18.14 9.55 -11.55
N THR A 314 -18.62 10.80 -11.61
CA THR A 314 -17.81 12.02 -11.50
C THR A 314 -18.12 12.87 -10.27
N GLN A 315 -19.01 12.40 -9.38
CA GLN A 315 -19.41 13.16 -8.19
C GLN A 315 -18.28 13.23 -7.15
N ILE A 316 -17.54 14.34 -7.14
CA ILE A 316 -16.43 14.61 -6.20
C ILE A 316 -16.95 14.76 -4.76
N ASP A 317 -18.05 15.49 -4.56
CA ASP A 317 -18.66 15.69 -3.24
C ASP A 317 -18.97 14.34 -2.54
N TRP A 318 -19.35 13.31 -3.31
CA TRP A 318 -19.55 11.96 -2.79
C TRP A 318 -18.25 11.42 -2.16
N SER A 319 -17.15 11.48 -2.91
CA SER A 319 -15.83 10.95 -2.51
C SER A 319 -15.28 11.70 -1.30
N LEU A 320 -15.43 13.02 -1.28
CA LEU A 320 -15.05 13.86 -0.14
C LEU A 320 -15.88 13.53 1.10
N ASN A 321 -17.18 13.30 0.95
CA ASN A 321 -18.03 12.90 2.07
C ASN A 321 -17.64 11.53 2.62
N GLN A 322 -17.27 10.57 1.75
CA GLN A 322 -16.69 9.30 2.20
C GLN A 322 -15.41 9.55 3.01
N ALA A 323 -14.43 10.25 2.45
CA ALA A 323 -13.17 10.54 3.13
C ALA A 323 -13.40 11.24 4.49
N ARG A 324 -14.34 12.19 4.54
CA ARG A 324 -14.76 12.88 5.77
C ARG A 324 -15.56 12.00 6.73
N SER A 325 -16.14 10.89 6.31
CA SER A 325 -16.89 10.00 7.20
C SER A 325 -15.99 8.96 7.89
N ILE A 326 -14.84 8.65 7.30
CA ILE A 326 -13.89 7.68 7.85
C ILE A 326 -13.20 8.29 9.07
N ARG A 327 -13.32 7.64 10.22
CA ARG A 327 -12.69 8.04 11.48
C ARG A 327 -12.01 6.84 12.10
N TRP A 328 -10.84 7.04 12.69
CA TRP A 328 -10.16 5.98 13.43
C TRP A 328 -10.92 5.68 14.73
N ASN A 329 -11.01 4.40 15.10
CA ASN A 329 -11.55 4.00 16.39
C ASN A 329 -10.45 4.12 17.45
N LEU A 330 -10.40 5.28 18.09
CA LEU A 330 -9.40 5.61 19.11
C LEU A 330 -9.41 4.70 20.35
N THR A 331 -10.53 3.99 20.58
CA THR A 331 -10.65 3.03 21.69
C THR A 331 -10.13 1.64 21.34
N ALA A 332 -9.96 1.33 20.05
CA ALA A 332 -9.45 0.04 19.62
C ALA A 332 -8.01 -0.14 20.11
N SER A 333 -7.79 -1.21 20.86
CA SER A 333 -6.44 -1.71 21.12
C SER A 333 -5.95 -2.41 19.86
N GLY A 334 -4.80 -1.99 19.34
CA GLY A 334 -4.10 -2.73 18.31
C GLY A 334 -3.13 -3.74 18.93
N PRO A 335 -2.09 -4.15 18.20
CA PRO A 335 -0.93 -4.84 18.80
C PRO A 335 -0.08 -3.95 19.74
N ARG A 336 -0.47 -2.69 19.88
CA ARG A 336 0.08 -1.77 20.89
C ARG A 336 -0.60 -2.05 22.23
N PRO A 337 0.15 -2.07 23.35
CA PRO A 337 -0.45 -2.13 24.69
C PRO A 337 -1.44 -0.98 24.96
N ASN A 338 -1.23 0.14 24.27
CA ASN A 338 -2.02 1.36 24.41
C ASN A 338 -3.01 1.49 23.23
N PRO A 339 -4.28 1.87 23.49
CA PRO A 339 -5.26 2.22 22.45
C PRO A 339 -4.75 3.18 21.38
N GLN A 340 -5.34 3.13 20.18
CA GLN A 340 -4.99 4.02 19.06
C GLN A 340 -5.05 5.51 19.42
N GLY A 341 -5.90 5.90 20.36
CA GLY A 341 -6.04 7.28 20.86
C GLY A 341 -5.28 7.63 22.13
N SER A 342 -4.41 6.78 22.66
CA SER A 342 -3.68 7.07 23.90
C SER A 342 -2.71 8.25 23.80
N TYR A 343 -2.37 8.66 22.58
CA TYR A 343 -1.60 9.86 22.33
C TYR A 343 -2.53 10.93 21.75
N HIS A 344 -2.63 12.06 22.45
CA HIS A 344 -3.46 13.19 22.03
C HIS A 344 -2.74 14.03 20.97
N TYR A 345 -2.48 13.44 19.79
CA TYR A 345 -1.75 14.10 18.71
C TYR A 345 -2.35 15.45 18.29
N GLY A 346 -3.68 15.60 18.37
CA GLY A 346 -4.35 16.88 18.11
C GLY A 346 -4.06 18.01 19.11
N GLN A 347 -3.39 17.71 20.23
CA GLN A 347 -2.94 18.72 21.22
C GLN A 347 -1.45 19.05 21.09
N VAL A 348 -0.72 18.34 20.23
CA VAL A 348 0.70 18.59 20.01
C VAL A 348 0.84 19.83 19.11
N PRO A 349 1.57 20.87 19.54
CA PRO A 349 1.76 22.05 18.70
C PRO A 349 2.55 21.68 17.44
N THR A 350 2.07 22.15 16.29
CA THR A 350 2.77 21.99 15.01
C THR A 350 4.09 22.74 15.04
N THR A 351 5.18 22.03 14.80
CA THR A 351 6.54 22.58 14.69
C THR A 351 6.79 23.26 13.35
N LYS A 352 6.16 22.77 12.28
CA LYS A 352 6.30 23.30 10.92
C LYS A 352 5.06 22.97 10.09
N THR A 353 4.62 23.91 9.25
CA THR A 353 3.64 23.64 8.20
C THR A 353 4.35 23.62 6.85
N ILE A 354 4.15 22.57 6.07
CA ILE A 354 4.62 22.41 4.69
C ILE A 354 3.39 22.49 3.78
N ARG A 355 3.42 23.34 2.77
CA ARG A 355 2.40 23.44 1.73
C ARG A 355 2.98 22.93 0.43
N LEU A 356 2.35 21.93 -0.18
CA LEU A 356 2.78 21.30 -1.43
C LEU A 356 1.72 21.53 -2.50
N ALA A 357 1.99 22.45 -3.43
CA ALA A 357 1.14 22.67 -4.58
C ALA A 357 1.67 21.88 -5.79
N ASN A 358 0.80 21.09 -6.40
CA ASN A 358 1.12 20.41 -7.64
C ASN A 358 0.88 21.32 -8.86
N SER A 359 1.58 21.03 -9.95
CA SER A 359 1.39 21.71 -11.24
C SER A 359 1.76 20.79 -12.40
N ALA A 360 1.02 20.92 -13.49
CA ALA A 360 1.32 20.33 -14.79
C ALA A 360 2.05 21.39 -15.65
N ALA A 361 3.35 21.22 -15.84
CA ALA A 361 4.19 22.20 -16.54
C ALA A 361 4.83 21.59 -17.80
N THR A 362 5.13 22.44 -18.79
CA THR A 362 5.97 22.05 -19.93
C THR A 362 7.39 22.50 -19.68
N ILE A 363 8.33 21.55 -19.60
CA ILE A 363 9.77 21.82 -19.44
C ILE A 363 10.50 21.23 -20.64
N ASN A 364 11.27 22.04 -21.37
CA ASN A 364 12.00 21.64 -22.57
C ASN A 364 11.12 20.93 -23.62
N GLY A 365 9.88 21.42 -23.80
CA GLY A 365 8.92 20.87 -24.76
C GLY A 365 8.25 19.55 -24.36
N LYS A 366 8.47 19.07 -23.13
CA LYS A 366 7.86 17.85 -22.58
C LYS A 366 6.91 18.19 -21.43
N GLN A 367 5.75 17.53 -21.37
CA GLN A 367 4.89 17.55 -20.19
C GLN A 367 5.64 16.96 -19.00
N ARG A 368 5.60 17.65 -17.88
CA ARG A 368 6.16 17.25 -16.58
C ARG A 368 5.18 17.63 -15.48
N TYR A 369 5.30 16.95 -14.35
CA TYR A 369 4.63 17.34 -13.12
C TYR A 369 5.65 17.88 -12.14
N ALA A 370 5.23 18.86 -11.35
CA ALA A 370 6.09 19.53 -10.40
C ALA A 370 5.34 19.80 -9.09
N VAL A 371 6.08 19.75 -8.00
CA VAL A 371 5.63 20.09 -6.65
C VAL A 371 6.41 21.32 -6.20
N ASN A 372 5.70 22.38 -5.82
CA ASN A 372 6.31 23.68 -5.48
C ASN A 372 7.33 24.17 -6.53
N SER A 373 6.97 24.02 -7.80
CA SER A 373 7.78 24.35 -8.99
C SER A 373 9.00 23.46 -9.25
N VAL A 374 9.20 22.38 -8.48
CA VAL A 374 10.27 21.41 -8.72
C VAL A 374 9.70 20.15 -9.37
N SER A 375 10.15 19.85 -10.58
CA SER A 375 9.95 18.55 -11.22
C SER A 375 11.13 17.66 -10.85
N HIS A 376 10.86 16.57 -10.13
CA HIS A 376 11.91 15.72 -9.57
C HIS A 376 12.72 15.04 -10.68
N VAL A 377 14.02 14.92 -10.47
CA VAL A 377 14.90 14.04 -11.25
C VAL A 377 15.73 13.23 -10.28
N ASN A 378 15.77 11.91 -10.50
CA ASN A 378 16.59 11.03 -9.67
C ASN A 378 18.07 11.37 -9.84
N ALA A 379 18.82 11.28 -8.76
CA ALA A 379 20.28 11.38 -8.80
C ALA A 379 20.90 10.03 -9.15
N ASP A 380 22.08 10.04 -9.78
CA ASP A 380 22.81 8.79 -10.13
C ASP A 380 23.16 7.93 -8.92
N THR A 381 23.31 8.56 -7.74
CA THR A 381 23.51 7.88 -6.46
C THR A 381 22.27 8.05 -5.60
N PRO A 382 21.70 6.95 -5.04
CA PRO A 382 20.57 7.04 -4.12
C PRO A 382 20.85 8.02 -2.98
N LEU A 383 19.90 8.92 -2.73
CA LEU A 383 20.03 10.01 -1.75
C LEU A 383 20.42 9.49 -0.37
N LYS A 384 19.85 8.35 0.05
CA LYS A 384 20.16 7.75 1.34
C LYS A 384 21.60 7.26 1.44
N ILE A 385 22.14 6.71 0.35
CA ILE A 385 23.55 6.27 0.28
C ILE A 385 24.47 7.48 0.30
N ALA A 386 24.15 8.50 -0.50
CA ALA A 386 24.92 9.74 -0.53
C ALA A 386 24.95 10.45 0.82
N ASP A 387 23.82 10.51 1.53
CA ASP A 387 23.76 11.06 2.89
C ASP A 387 24.57 10.22 3.88
N TYR A 388 24.42 8.89 3.87
CA TYR A 388 25.09 8.00 4.81
C TYR A 388 26.61 8.07 4.68
N TYR A 389 27.13 8.00 3.45
CA TYR A 389 28.56 8.05 3.16
C TYR A 389 29.12 9.48 2.98
N LYS A 390 28.28 10.51 3.14
CA LYS A 390 28.65 11.93 2.99
C LYS A 390 29.29 12.25 1.63
N ILE A 391 28.72 11.71 0.56
CA ILE A 391 29.18 11.91 -0.82
C ILE A 391 28.77 13.32 -1.28
N PRO A 392 29.72 14.22 -1.58
CA PRO A 392 29.40 15.59 -1.97
C PRO A 392 28.82 15.65 -3.40
N GLY A 393 27.99 16.66 -3.66
CA GLY A 393 27.51 16.98 -5.02
C GLY A 393 26.33 16.15 -5.53
N VAL A 394 25.86 15.16 -4.78
CA VAL A 394 24.70 14.32 -5.18
C VAL A 394 23.37 15.06 -4.99
N PHE A 395 23.19 15.70 -3.84
CA PHE A 395 21.99 16.47 -3.53
C PHE A 395 22.31 17.65 -2.63
N THR A 396 21.33 18.53 -2.48
CA THR A 396 21.38 19.64 -1.53
C THR A 396 20.05 19.66 -0.79
N VAL A 397 20.08 19.80 0.54
CA VAL A 397 18.85 19.91 1.34
C VAL A 397 18.23 21.29 1.11
N GLY A 398 16.91 21.35 0.98
CA GLY A 398 16.16 22.60 0.75
C GLY A 398 16.08 23.00 -0.72
N THR A 399 16.27 22.07 -1.65
CA THR A 399 16.09 22.32 -3.09
C THR A 399 14.63 22.48 -3.49
N ILE A 400 13.71 22.00 -2.66
CA ILE A 400 12.28 22.27 -2.75
C ILE A 400 11.85 23.13 -1.55
N SER A 401 11.08 24.17 -1.85
CA SER A 401 10.52 25.08 -0.85
C SER A 401 9.44 24.38 -0.01
N ASP A 402 9.31 24.73 1.26
CA ASP A 402 8.22 24.27 2.12
C ASP A 402 6.89 24.99 1.86
N SER A 403 6.90 26.04 1.03
CA SER A 403 5.71 26.72 0.52
C SER A 403 5.73 26.83 -1.00
N PRO A 404 4.57 26.83 -1.67
CA PRO A 404 4.49 27.02 -3.12
C PRO A 404 5.09 28.36 -3.52
N THR A 405 5.95 28.34 -4.53
CA THR A 405 6.50 29.57 -5.12
C THR A 405 5.61 30.13 -6.23
N TYR A 406 4.68 29.32 -6.74
CA TYR A 406 3.83 29.61 -7.91
C TYR A 406 4.61 30.13 -9.13
N GLY A 407 5.90 29.78 -9.20
CA GLY A 407 6.79 30.13 -10.31
C GLY A 407 6.73 29.09 -11.43
N GLY A 408 7.53 29.34 -12.49
CA GLY A 408 7.72 28.35 -13.54
C GLY A 408 8.43 27.10 -13.02
N ALA A 409 7.98 25.91 -13.45
CA ALA A 409 8.57 24.66 -13.02
C ALA A 409 9.96 24.44 -13.62
N TYR A 410 10.85 23.78 -12.88
CA TYR A 410 12.20 23.44 -13.30
C TYR A 410 12.62 22.06 -12.79
N LEU A 411 13.60 21.44 -13.46
CA LEU A 411 14.12 20.13 -13.08
C LEU A 411 15.13 20.26 -11.95
N ARG A 412 14.96 19.48 -10.89
CA ARG A 412 15.95 19.36 -9.80
C ARG A 412 15.67 18.13 -8.94
N THR A 413 16.71 17.54 -8.36
CA THR A 413 16.54 16.57 -7.28
C THR A 413 15.96 17.26 -6.06
N SER A 414 14.68 16.98 -5.77
CA SER A 414 13.93 17.61 -4.68
C SER A 414 14.26 16.95 -3.35
N VAL A 415 14.85 17.71 -2.42
CA VAL A 415 15.15 17.25 -1.06
C VAL A 415 14.68 18.31 -0.08
N MET A 416 13.77 17.92 0.80
CA MET A 416 13.27 18.77 1.87
C MET A 416 13.89 18.35 3.20
N GLY A 417 14.41 19.31 3.95
CA GLY A 417 14.88 19.06 5.31
C GLY A 417 13.70 18.97 6.28
N ALA A 418 13.77 18.03 7.21
CA ALA A 418 12.83 17.92 8.32
C ALA A 418 13.56 17.55 9.61
N ASP A 419 13.10 18.12 10.71
CA ASP A 419 13.67 17.82 12.02
C ASP A 419 13.23 16.44 12.49
N TYR A 420 14.15 15.69 13.09
CA TYR A 420 13.83 14.43 13.76
C TYR A 420 12.91 14.70 14.96
N ARG A 421 11.74 14.05 15.01
CA ARG A 421 10.69 14.25 16.03
C ARG A 421 9.97 15.60 15.93
N GLY A 422 10.01 16.24 14.76
CA GLY A 422 9.11 17.33 14.43
C GLY A 422 7.66 16.85 14.33
N TYR A 423 6.72 17.70 14.74
CA TYR A 423 5.30 17.51 14.46
C TYR A 423 4.92 18.44 13.32
N VAL A 424 4.70 17.89 12.13
CA VAL A 424 4.61 18.64 10.88
C VAL A 424 3.20 18.54 10.33
N GLU A 425 2.61 19.68 9.95
CA GLU A 425 1.41 19.72 9.14
C GLU A 425 1.81 19.79 7.67
N ILE A 426 1.19 18.97 6.81
CA ILE A 426 1.41 18.99 5.37
C ILE A 426 0.07 19.27 4.69
N VAL A 427 0.02 20.36 3.93
CA VAL A 427 -1.14 20.78 3.16
C VAL A 427 -0.86 20.56 1.68
N PHE A 428 -1.62 19.68 1.04
CA PHE A 428 -1.57 19.45 -0.40
C PHE A 428 -2.57 20.35 -1.10
N GLU A 429 -2.14 21.08 -2.11
CA GLU A 429 -2.95 22.00 -2.91
C GLU A 429 -3.01 21.50 -4.33
N ASN A 430 -4.21 21.15 -4.78
CA ASN A 430 -4.42 20.69 -6.14
C ASN A 430 -5.23 21.71 -6.93
N SER A 431 -4.56 22.37 -7.87
CA SER A 431 -5.14 23.29 -8.86
C SER A 431 -5.50 22.62 -10.19
N GLU A 432 -5.14 21.34 -10.35
CA GLU A 432 -5.37 20.59 -11.57
C GLU A 432 -6.79 20.02 -11.62
N ASN A 433 -7.22 19.63 -12.82
CA ASN A 433 -8.55 19.04 -13.05
C ASN A 433 -8.59 17.51 -12.81
N GLU A 434 -7.53 16.94 -12.26
CA GLU A 434 -7.39 15.51 -11.99
C GLU A 434 -7.18 15.24 -10.50
N VAL A 435 -7.70 14.11 -10.02
CA VAL A 435 -7.49 13.68 -8.63
C VAL A 435 -6.08 13.14 -8.47
N GLN A 436 -5.35 13.67 -7.48
CA GLN A 436 -4.02 13.18 -7.13
C GLN A 436 -4.05 12.35 -5.86
N SER A 437 -3.31 11.24 -5.86
CA SER A 437 -3.12 10.40 -4.68
C SER A 437 -1.70 10.61 -4.18
N TRP A 438 -1.56 11.05 -2.93
CA TRP A 438 -0.26 11.28 -2.31
C TRP A 438 0.06 10.14 -1.34
N HIS A 439 1.27 9.62 -1.47
CA HIS A 439 1.81 8.56 -0.62
C HIS A 439 3.08 9.05 0.07
N ILE A 440 3.28 8.63 1.32
CA ILE A 440 4.47 8.99 2.11
C ILE A 440 5.08 7.70 2.63
N ASP A 441 6.24 7.34 2.07
CA ASP A 441 6.99 6.17 2.52
C ASP A 441 7.49 6.32 3.96
N GLY A 442 7.53 5.21 4.68
CA GLY A 442 8.05 5.16 6.05
C GLY A 442 7.13 5.70 7.15
N TYR A 443 5.96 6.24 6.80
CA TYR A 443 5.09 6.93 7.75
C TYR A 443 3.62 6.54 7.60
N ALA A 444 2.88 6.69 8.69
CA ALA A 444 1.43 6.86 8.66
C ALA A 444 1.11 8.25 9.24
N PHE A 445 0.05 8.87 8.75
CA PHE A 445 -0.34 10.22 9.11
C PHE A 445 -1.82 10.30 9.47
N TRP A 446 -2.21 11.39 10.12
CA TRP A 446 -3.60 11.71 10.40
C TRP A 446 -4.11 12.69 9.37
N VAL A 447 -5.21 12.35 8.72
CA VAL A 447 -5.91 13.31 7.89
C VAL A 447 -6.75 14.22 8.79
N VAL A 448 -6.43 15.50 8.83
CA VAL A 448 -7.07 16.48 9.73
C VAL A 448 -8.07 17.39 9.02
N GLY A 449 -7.97 17.52 7.69
CA GLY A 449 -8.90 18.36 6.93
C GLY A 449 -8.98 18.02 5.44
N TYR A 450 -10.17 18.19 4.88
CA TYR A 450 -10.43 18.22 3.44
C TYR A 450 -11.28 19.44 3.12
N GLU A 451 -10.86 20.26 2.18
CA GLU A 451 -11.61 21.41 1.69
C GLU A 451 -11.59 21.45 0.17
N CYS A 452 -12.70 21.81 -0.47
CA CYS A 452 -12.70 22.08 -1.91
C CYS A 452 -13.49 23.36 -2.18
N VAL A 453 -12.88 24.27 -2.93
CA VAL A 453 -13.51 25.52 -3.34
C VAL A 453 -14.30 25.24 -4.62
N ARG A 454 -15.63 25.17 -4.49
CA ARG A 454 -16.59 24.77 -5.55
C ARG A 454 -16.47 25.53 -6.88
N ALA A 455 -15.83 26.70 -6.90
CA ALA A 455 -15.70 27.52 -8.10
C ALA A 455 -14.54 27.13 -9.03
N THR A 456 -13.52 26.39 -8.55
CA THR A 456 -12.27 26.17 -9.31
C THR A 456 -11.73 24.74 -9.25
N LEU A 457 -12.46 23.77 -8.67
CA LEU A 457 -11.94 22.42 -8.35
C LEU A 457 -10.66 22.44 -7.48
N HIS A 458 -10.28 23.57 -6.89
CA HIS A 458 -9.20 23.63 -5.93
C HIS A 458 -9.56 22.81 -4.71
N CYS A 459 -8.85 21.71 -4.50
CA CYS A 459 -9.00 20.87 -3.33
C CYS A 459 -7.73 20.92 -2.47
N PHE A 460 -7.93 21.11 -1.18
CA PHE A 460 -6.92 21.11 -0.15
C PHE A 460 -7.08 19.86 0.72
N LEU A 461 -5.97 19.17 0.97
CA LEU A 461 -5.87 18.09 1.94
C LEU A 461 -4.85 18.50 2.99
N SER A 462 -5.26 18.59 4.26
CA SER A 462 -4.32 18.79 5.37
C SER A 462 -4.10 17.48 6.13
N LEU A 463 -2.83 17.14 6.30
CA LEU A 463 -2.32 16.01 7.06
C LEU A 463 -1.52 16.51 8.27
N ALA A 464 -1.65 15.84 9.40
CA ALA A 464 -0.72 15.96 10.52
C ALA A 464 0.18 14.72 10.57
N LEU A 465 1.49 14.94 10.67
CA LEU A 465 2.51 13.90 10.67
C LEU A 465 3.46 14.09 11.84
N PHE A 466 3.80 12.99 12.51
CA PHE A 466 4.92 12.95 13.45
C PHE A 466 6.15 12.42 12.72
N THR A 467 7.17 13.25 12.53
CA THR A 467 8.39 12.86 11.82
C THR A 467 9.29 12.05 12.76
N PHE A 468 9.87 10.98 12.26
CA PHE A 468 10.83 10.15 13.01
C PHE A 468 12.16 10.06 12.27
N GLY A 469 12.45 11.04 11.40
CA GLY A 469 13.63 11.14 10.54
C GLY A 469 13.34 12.00 9.31
N ASP A 470 14.21 11.94 8.30
CA ASP A 470 14.06 12.64 7.03
C ASP A 470 12.70 12.36 6.37
N LEU A 471 12.10 13.39 5.78
CA LEU A 471 10.84 13.32 5.04
C LEU A 471 11.15 13.14 3.56
N ASN A 472 10.94 11.92 3.06
CA ASN A 472 10.91 11.69 1.62
C ASN A 472 9.46 11.80 1.16
N LEU A 473 9.07 13.00 0.71
CA LEU A 473 7.77 13.24 0.10
C LEU A 473 7.92 13.01 -1.39
N SER A 474 7.41 11.89 -1.90
CA SER A 474 7.20 11.71 -3.33
C SER A 474 5.78 12.15 -3.67
N GLY A 475 5.65 13.20 -4.46
CA GLY A 475 4.40 13.52 -5.14
C GLY A 475 4.21 12.56 -6.29
N SER A 476 3.74 11.36 -5.98
CA SER A 476 3.38 10.38 -7.00
C SER A 476 2.03 10.73 -7.60
N ASN A 477 2.05 11.68 -8.55
CA ASN A 477 1.43 11.29 -9.80
C ASN A 477 2.18 10.01 -10.20
N PHE A 478 1.52 8.85 -10.16
CA PHE A 478 2.06 7.52 -10.52
C PHE A 478 2.54 7.45 -12.00
N PHE A 479 2.93 8.58 -12.57
CA PHE A 479 3.24 8.88 -13.95
C PHE A 479 4.69 9.34 -14.16
N ASP A 480 5.54 9.38 -13.14
CA ASP A 480 6.98 9.48 -13.38
C ASP A 480 7.49 8.10 -13.82
N ALA A 481 7.44 7.91 -15.14
CA ALA A 481 8.30 6.99 -15.85
C ALA A 481 9.75 7.42 -15.62
N GLU A 482 10.45 6.70 -14.74
CA GLU A 482 11.90 6.53 -14.82
C GLU A 482 12.21 5.04 -14.64
#